data_AF-A0A059WXW7-F1
#
_entry.id   AF-A0A059WXW7-F1
#
_cell.length_a   1.000
_cell.length_b   1.000
_cell.length_c   1.000
_cell.angle_alpha   90.00
_cell.angle_beta   90.00
_cell.angle_gamma   90.00
#
_symmetry.space_group_name_H-M   'P 1'
#
loop_
_entity.id
_entity.type
_entity.pdbx_description
1 polymer ?
#
loop_
_entity_poly.entity_id
_entity_poly.type
_entity_poly.pdbx_seq_one_letter_code
_entity_poly.pdbx_strand_id
1 'polypeptide(L)'
;MRFDLREGFPLLTTKKLHTRSIIAELLWFIQGSTNVKWLHEQGVTIWDEWADADGELGPIYGYQWRSWPTPAGDHVDQLAGVIKSIKASPDSRRHIVSAWNVADLADMALPPCHAMFQFYVAQGRLSCQLYQRSADIFLGVPFNIASY
;
A
#
# COMPACT_ATOMS: atom_id res chain seq x y z
N MET A 1 -11.39 12.84 -3.04
CA MET A 1 -12.55 11.93 -3.24
C MET A 1 -12.91 11.33 -1.89
N ARG A 2 -14.16 10.91 -1.67
CA ARG A 2 -14.58 10.19 -0.47
C ARG A 2 -15.59 9.11 -0.88
N PHE A 3 -15.41 7.90 -0.35
CA PHE A 3 -16.27 6.76 -0.61
C PHE A 3 -16.83 6.27 0.72
N ASP A 4 -18.16 6.15 0.81
CA ASP A 4 -18.78 5.51 1.96
C ASP A 4 -18.87 4.00 1.71
N LEU A 5 -18.00 3.24 2.37
CA LEU A 5 -17.92 1.79 2.18
C LEU A 5 -19.19 1.04 2.64
N ARG A 6 -20.14 1.73 3.28
CA ARG A 6 -21.46 1.18 3.60
C ARG A 6 -22.39 1.13 2.39
N GLU A 7 -22.16 1.99 1.40
CA GLU A 7 -22.97 2.06 0.18
C GLU A 7 -22.51 1.03 -0.85
N GLY A 8 -21.33 0.44 -0.66
CA GLY A 8 -20.78 -0.61 -1.50
C GLY A 8 -19.26 -0.55 -1.57
N PHE A 9 -18.67 -1.53 -2.25
CA PHE A 9 -17.25 -1.54 -2.54
C PHE A 9 -16.95 -0.61 -3.75
N PRO A 10 -16.04 0.38 -3.63
CA PRO A 10 -15.81 1.41 -4.64
C PRO A 10 -14.97 0.92 -5.85
N LEU A 11 -15.36 -0.22 -6.44
CA LEU A 11 -14.77 -0.71 -7.68
C LEU A 11 -15.42 0.00 -8.87
N LEU A 12 -14.61 0.64 -9.71
CA LEU A 12 -15.12 1.31 -10.92
C LEU A 12 -15.89 0.31 -11.80
N THR A 13 -17.11 0.67 -12.19
CA THR A 13 -18.01 -0.20 -12.98
C THR A 13 -18.10 0.19 -14.46
N THR A 14 -17.66 1.40 -14.83
CA THR A 14 -17.71 1.89 -16.21
C THR A 14 -16.62 1.29 -17.12
N LYS A 15 -15.65 0.57 -16.54
CA LYS A 15 -14.60 -0.18 -17.22
C LYS A 15 -14.29 -1.43 -16.40
N LYS A 16 -14.09 -2.57 -17.07
CA LYS A 16 -13.66 -3.81 -16.40
C LYS A 16 -12.26 -3.63 -15.82
N LEU A 17 -12.11 -3.83 -14.52
CA LEU A 17 -10.83 -3.84 -13.82
C LEU A 17 -10.32 -5.28 -13.64
N HIS A 18 -9.00 -5.45 -13.66
CA HIS A 18 -8.37 -6.74 -13.41
C HIS A 18 -8.21 -6.99 -11.91
N THR A 19 -9.32 -7.34 -11.24
CA THR A 19 -9.40 -7.46 -9.77
C THR A 19 -8.42 -8.46 -9.16
N ARG A 20 -8.05 -9.51 -9.90
CA ARG A 20 -7.01 -10.47 -9.50
C ARG A 20 -5.69 -9.77 -9.20
N SER A 21 -5.27 -8.84 -10.05
CA SER A 21 -4.05 -8.06 -9.83
C SER A 21 -4.14 -7.19 -8.59
N ILE A 22 -5.29 -6.54 -8.35
CA ILE A 22 -5.50 -5.67 -7.19
C ILE A 22 -5.32 -6.45 -5.88
N ILE A 23 -5.98 -7.60 -5.79
CA ILE A 23 -5.93 -8.45 -4.60
C ILE A 23 -4.53 -9.02 -4.41
N ALA A 24 -3.91 -9.55 -5.46
CA ALA A 24 -2.57 -10.12 -5.39
C ALA A 24 -1.53 -9.07 -4.97
N GLU A 25 -1.58 -7.87 -5.54
CA GLU A 25 -0.67 -6.78 -5.17
C GLU A 25 -0.81 -6.39 -3.71
N LEU A 26 -2.05 -6.23 -3.20
CA LEU A 26 -2.25 -5.89 -1.80
C LEU A 26 -1.71 -6.97 -0.86
N LEU A 27 -1.92 -8.26 -1.18
CA LEU A 27 -1.36 -9.36 -0.41
C LEU A 27 0.18 -9.36 -0.47
N TRP A 28 0.74 -9.04 -1.65
CA TRP A 28 2.18 -8.93 -1.87
C TRP A 28 2.81 -7.77 -1.08
N PHE A 29 2.12 -6.64 -0.95
CA PHE A 29 2.53 -5.56 -0.04
C PHE A 29 2.42 -5.97 1.42
N ILE A 30 1.31 -6.62 1.81
CA ILE A 30 1.09 -7.04 3.20
C ILE A 30 2.14 -8.05 3.64
N GLN A 31 2.59 -8.99 2.79
CA GLN A 31 3.68 -9.91 3.13
C GLN A 31 5.05 -9.24 3.24
N GLY A 32 5.18 -7.99 2.78
CA GLY A 32 6.43 -7.23 2.82
C GLY A 32 7.38 -7.54 1.67
N SER A 33 6.89 -8.13 0.58
CA SER A 33 7.71 -8.54 -0.55
C SER A 33 7.94 -7.38 -1.52
N THR A 34 9.08 -7.45 -2.20
CA THR A 34 9.53 -6.47 -3.21
C THR A 34 9.98 -7.14 -4.51
N ASN A 35 9.92 -8.47 -4.58
CA ASN A 35 10.28 -9.24 -5.77
C ASN A 35 9.02 -9.71 -6.52
N VAL A 36 9.01 -9.56 -7.85
CA VAL A 36 7.86 -9.88 -8.70
C VAL A 36 7.58 -11.38 -8.85
N LYS A 37 8.50 -12.26 -8.47
CA LYS A 37 8.34 -13.73 -8.58
C LYS A 37 7.03 -14.21 -7.96
N TRP A 38 6.67 -13.72 -6.78
CA TRP A 38 5.41 -14.11 -6.14
C TRP A 38 4.19 -13.64 -6.94
N LEU A 39 4.25 -12.44 -7.53
CA LEU A 39 3.18 -11.94 -8.40
C LEU A 39 3.05 -12.80 -9.66
N HIS A 40 4.18 -13.23 -10.25
CA HIS A 40 4.20 -14.16 -11.38
C HIS A 40 3.56 -15.51 -11.04
N GLU A 41 3.84 -16.07 -9.87
CA GLU A 41 3.18 -17.27 -9.35
C GLU A 41 1.65 -17.08 -9.21
N GLN A 42 1.21 -15.85 -8.95
CA GLN A 42 -0.21 -15.47 -8.94
C GLN A 42 -0.75 -15.05 -10.32
N GLY A 43 0.04 -15.14 -11.40
CA GLY A 43 -0.37 -14.75 -12.75
C GLY A 43 -0.57 -13.24 -12.93
N VAL A 44 0.23 -12.44 -12.24
CA VAL A 44 0.16 -10.97 -12.22
C VAL A 44 1.50 -10.38 -12.65
N THR A 45 1.48 -9.47 -13.62
CA THR A 45 2.67 -8.91 -14.29
C THR A 45 2.73 -7.38 -14.23
N ILE A 46 1.93 -6.76 -13.36
CA ILE A 46 1.74 -5.29 -13.33
C ILE A 46 2.95 -4.50 -12.82
N TRP A 47 4.02 -5.19 -12.42
CA TRP A 47 5.26 -4.61 -11.90
C TRP A 47 6.47 -4.93 -12.78
N ASP A 48 6.27 -5.68 -13.87
CA ASP A 48 7.36 -6.23 -14.69
C ASP A 48 8.20 -5.14 -15.34
N GLU A 49 7.59 -4.02 -15.73
CA GLU A 49 8.29 -2.92 -16.40
C GLU A 49 9.27 -2.16 -15.50
N TRP A 50 9.16 -2.32 -14.17
CA TRP A 50 10.04 -1.66 -13.21
C TRP A 50 11.04 -2.61 -12.55
N ALA A 51 10.82 -3.92 -12.63
CA ALA A 51 11.67 -4.90 -11.99
C ALA A 51 13.02 -5.02 -12.73
N ASP A 52 14.09 -5.27 -11.98
CA ASP A 52 15.39 -5.58 -12.56
C ASP A 52 15.47 -7.02 -13.12
N ALA A 53 16.66 -7.44 -13.56
CA ALA A 53 16.87 -8.76 -14.16
C ALA A 53 16.60 -9.93 -13.19
N ASP A 54 16.70 -9.70 -11.87
CA ASP A 54 16.43 -10.69 -10.82
C ASP A 54 14.99 -10.56 -10.27
N GLY A 55 14.22 -9.60 -10.79
CA GLY A 55 12.84 -9.35 -10.41
C GLY A 55 12.69 -8.44 -9.19
N GLU A 56 13.75 -7.76 -8.74
CA GLU A 56 13.72 -6.87 -7.58
C GLU A 56 13.25 -5.46 -7.95
N LEU A 57 12.57 -4.82 -7.01
CA LEU A 57 12.08 -3.44 -7.13
C LEU A 57 12.71 -2.49 -6.10
N GLY A 58 13.64 -2.99 -5.30
CA GLY A 58 14.20 -2.27 -4.16
C GLY A 58 13.21 -2.14 -2.99
N PRO A 59 13.49 -1.28 -2.00
CA PRO A 59 12.75 -1.19 -0.73
C PRO A 59 11.41 -0.44 -0.88
N ILE A 60 10.57 -0.83 -1.84
CA ILE A 60 9.25 -0.22 -2.09
C ILE A 60 8.19 -0.67 -1.08
N TYR A 61 7.02 -0.01 -1.10
CA TYR A 61 5.80 -0.25 -0.32
C TYR A 61 5.86 -1.35 0.74
N GLY A 62 5.77 -2.64 0.35
CA GLY A 62 5.71 -3.77 1.27
C GLY A 62 6.88 -3.79 2.26
N TYR A 63 8.10 -3.55 1.78
CA TYR A 63 9.28 -3.43 2.64
C TYR A 63 9.10 -2.29 3.64
N GLN A 64 8.69 -1.10 3.19
CA GLN A 64 8.46 0.03 4.11
C GLN A 64 7.32 -0.24 5.10
N TRP A 65 6.28 -0.96 4.70
CA TRP A 65 5.12 -1.24 5.55
C TRP A 65 5.41 -2.26 6.65
N ARG A 66 6.26 -3.24 6.37
CA ARG A 66 6.54 -4.37 7.27
C ARG A 66 7.92 -4.31 7.94
N SER A 67 8.84 -3.58 7.34
CA SER A 67 10.26 -3.61 7.64
C SER A 67 10.90 -2.24 7.41
N TRP A 68 10.29 -1.16 7.92
CA TRP A 68 10.91 0.17 7.79
C TRP A 68 12.24 0.22 8.56
N PRO A 69 13.38 0.52 7.92
CA PRO A 69 14.69 0.49 8.57
C PRO A 69 14.87 1.67 9.54
N THR A 70 15.47 1.39 10.68
CA THR A 70 15.82 2.42 11.68
C THR A 70 17.32 2.72 11.66
N PRO A 71 17.75 3.92 12.09
CA PRO A 71 19.18 4.25 12.19
C PRO A 71 19.98 3.32 13.12
N ALA A 72 19.31 2.58 14.02
CA ALA A 72 19.93 1.63 14.93
C ALA A 72 20.15 0.24 14.30
N GLY A 73 19.65 0.00 13.08
CA GLY A 73 19.71 -1.30 12.39
C GLY A 73 18.50 -2.21 12.64
N ASP A 74 17.57 -1.82 13.50
CA ASP A 74 16.29 -2.51 13.70
C ASP A 74 15.28 -2.14 12.60
N HIS A 75 14.14 -2.85 12.58
CA HIS A 75 13.04 -2.61 11.63
C HIS A 75 11.72 -2.33 12.36
N VAL A 76 10.87 -1.49 11.77
CA VAL A 76 9.53 -1.14 12.27
C VAL A 76 8.46 -1.76 11.35
N ASP A 77 7.65 -2.67 11.91
CA ASP A 77 6.43 -3.16 11.25
C ASP A 77 5.27 -2.18 11.50
N GLN A 78 5.05 -1.28 10.54
CA GLN A 78 4.04 -0.23 10.64
C GLN A 78 2.61 -0.81 10.59
N LEU A 79 2.36 -1.88 9.84
CA LEU A 79 1.04 -2.53 9.80
C LEU A 79 0.69 -3.18 11.13
N ALA A 80 1.61 -3.97 11.70
CA ALA A 80 1.40 -4.56 13.01
C ALA A 80 1.23 -3.47 14.09
N GLY A 81 2.05 -2.42 14.02
CA GLY A 81 1.98 -1.26 14.91
C GLY A 81 0.63 -0.55 14.85
N VAL A 82 0.12 -0.26 13.65
CA VAL A 82 -1.14 0.46 13.49
C VAL A 82 -2.35 -0.39 13.90
N ILE A 83 -2.36 -1.69 13.59
CA ILE A 83 -3.41 -2.62 14.03
C ILE A 83 -3.46 -2.70 15.57
N LYS A 84 -2.30 -2.83 16.21
CA LYS A 84 -2.20 -2.83 17.68
C LYS A 84 -2.69 -1.51 18.26
N SER A 85 -2.29 -0.40 17.66
CA SER A 85 -2.67 0.95 18.09
C SER A 85 -4.18 1.18 17.99
N ILE A 86 -4.82 0.80 16.88
CA ILE A 86 -6.27 0.94 16.68
C ILE A 86 -7.05 0.15 17.74
N LYS A 87 -6.60 -1.07 18.05
CA LYS A 87 -7.25 -1.92 19.07
C LYS A 87 -7.11 -1.35 20.49
N ALA A 88 -5.97 -0.76 20.81
CA ALA A 88 -5.66 -0.28 22.16
C ALA A 88 -6.05 1.19 22.41
N SER A 89 -6.07 2.03 21.38
CA SER A 89 -6.27 3.47 21.49
C SER A 89 -6.91 4.03 20.20
N PRO A 90 -8.18 3.66 19.93
CA PRO A 90 -8.85 3.97 18.65
C PRO A 90 -9.00 5.47 18.35
N ASP A 91 -9.00 6.33 19.38
CA ASP A 91 -9.11 7.78 19.22
C ASP A 91 -7.77 8.46 18.88
N SER A 92 -6.70 7.68 18.74
CA SER A 92 -5.38 8.20 18.40
C SER A 92 -5.39 8.87 17.03
N ARG A 93 -4.78 10.05 16.97
CA ARG A 93 -4.59 10.82 15.72
C ARG A 93 -3.31 10.43 14.98
N ARG A 94 -2.69 9.30 15.36
CA ARG A 94 -1.36 8.87 14.90
C ARG A 94 -1.35 7.47 14.29
N HIS A 95 -2.51 6.94 13.88
CA HIS A 95 -2.60 5.67 13.17
C HIS A 95 -2.14 5.83 11.72
N ILE A 96 -0.83 5.96 11.50
CA ILE A 96 -0.23 6.30 10.22
C ILE A 96 0.67 5.16 9.74
N VAL A 97 0.68 4.95 8.43
CA VAL A 97 1.66 4.14 7.72
C VAL A 97 2.21 4.98 6.58
N SER A 98 3.53 5.07 6.48
CA SER A 98 4.23 5.80 5.42
C SER A 98 5.05 4.83 4.58
N ALA A 99 4.97 4.96 3.25
CA ALA A 99 5.93 4.35 2.33
C ALA A 99 7.07 5.31 1.97
N TRP A 100 6.96 6.60 2.35
CA TRP A 100 7.88 7.64 1.92
C TRP A 100 9.14 7.72 2.81
N ASN A 101 10.01 6.72 2.70
CA ASN A 101 11.34 6.76 3.32
C ASN A 101 12.31 7.53 2.44
N VAL A 102 12.64 8.77 2.84
CA VAL A 102 13.51 9.68 2.09
C VAL A 102 14.89 9.08 1.81
N ALA A 103 15.44 8.31 2.76
CA ALA A 103 16.77 7.72 2.63
C ALA A 103 16.82 6.62 1.57
N ASP A 104 15.73 5.89 1.40
CA ASP A 104 15.65 4.71 0.53
C ASP A 104 15.14 5.06 -0.88
N LEU A 105 14.70 6.31 -1.14
CA LEU A 105 14.06 6.68 -2.41
C LEU A 105 14.93 6.43 -3.64
N ALA A 106 16.25 6.56 -3.51
CA ALA A 106 17.18 6.35 -4.62
C ALA A 106 17.33 4.87 -4.99
N ASP A 107 17.03 3.96 -4.06
CA ASP A 107 17.17 2.52 -4.23
C ASP A 107 15.85 1.86 -4.69
N MET A 108 14.76 2.62 -4.75
CA MET A 108 13.45 2.15 -5.21
C MET A 108 13.35 2.25 -6.74
N ALA A 109 12.88 1.19 -7.39
CA ALA A 109 12.61 1.19 -8.84
C ALA A 109 11.61 2.29 -9.25
N LEU A 110 10.64 2.59 -8.36
CA LEU A 110 9.74 3.72 -8.50
C LEU A 110 9.41 4.32 -7.13
N PRO A 111 9.55 5.65 -6.94
CA PRO A 111 9.16 6.28 -5.68
C PRO A 111 7.66 6.10 -5.39
N PRO A 112 7.22 5.91 -4.13
CA PRO A 112 5.84 5.57 -3.80
C PRO A 112 4.82 6.60 -4.28
N CYS A 113 3.86 6.21 -5.10
CA CYS A 113 2.76 7.07 -5.54
C CYS A 113 1.75 7.28 -4.39
N HIS A 114 1.32 6.18 -3.76
CA HIS A 114 0.49 6.17 -2.55
C HIS A 114 1.39 6.22 -1.31
N ALA A 115 1.78 7.45 -0.96
CA ALA A 115 2.93 7.73 -0.12
C ALA A 115 2.67 7.52 1.38
N MET A 116 1.46 7.82 1.84
CA MET A 116 1.11 7.73 3.25
C MET A 116 -0.40 7.55 3.41
N PHE A 117 -0.83 6.73 4.36
CA PHE A 117 -2.23 6.60 4.73
C PHE A 117 -2.42 6.64 6.24
N GLN A 118 -3.57 7.17 6.65
CA GLN A 118 -3.94 7.35 8.04
C GLN A 118 -5.31 6.71 8.31
N PHE A 119 -5.40 5.99 9.43
CA PHE A 119 -6.66 5.47 9.93
C PHE A 119 -7.26 6.37 11.00
N TYR A 120 -8.59 6.30 11.11
CA TYR A 120 -9.35 7.01 12.12
C TYR A 120 -10.55 6.17 12.55
N VAL A 121 -10.84 6.12 13.85
CA VAL A 121 -12.02 5.44 14.38
C VAL A 121 -13.00 6.46 14.96
N ALA A 122 -14.26 6.35 14.57
CA ALA A 122 -15.35 7.08 15.22
C ALA A 122 -16.64 6.27 15.19
N GLN A 123 -17.39 6.29 16.29
CA GLN A 123 -18.68 5.60 16.40
C GLN A 123 -18.58 4.10 15.99
N GLY A 124 -17.50 3.44 16.39
CA GLY A 124 -17.24 2.04 16.06
C GLY A 124 -16.90 1.76 14.58
N ARG A 125 -16.61 2.80 13.79
CA ARG A 125 -16.30 2.68 12.35
C ARG A 125 -14.87 3.10 12.06
N LEU A 126 -14.20 2.32 11.21
CA LEU A 126 -12.86 2.61 10.71
C LEU A 126 -12.94 3.40 9.39
N SER A 127 -12.19 4.49 9.31
CA SER A 127 -11.95 5.25 8.08
C SER A 127 -10.47 5.19 7.72
N CYS A 128 -10.16 5.27 6.43
CA CYS A 128 -8.81 5.39 5.91
C CYS A 128 -8.72 6.63 5.00
N GLN A 129 -7.67 7.42 5.16
CA GLN A 129 -7.33 8.53 4.27
C GLN A 129 -5.98 8.25 3.64
N LEU A 130 -5.93 8.21 2.31
CA LEU A 130 -4.69 8.09 1.54
C LEU A 130 -4.24 9.47 1.02
N TYR A 131 -2.94 9.75 1.16
CA TYR A 131 -2.25 10.79 0.42
C TYR A 131 -1.48 10.15 -0.75
N GLN A 132 -1.97 10.40 -1.96
CA GLN A 132 -1.34 9.95 -3.20
C GLN A 132 -0.70 11.16 -3.90
N ARG A 133 0.64 11.18 -3.96
CA ARG A 133 1.41 12.33 -4.49
C ARG A 133 1.38 12.44 -6.02
N SER A 134 1.11 11.33 -6.70
CA SER A 134 1.06 11.22 -8.16
C SER A 134 0.05 10.15 -8.55
N ALA A 135 -0.79 10.46 -9.52
CA ALA A 135 -1.96 9.65 -9.85
C ALA A 135 -2.20 9.64 -11.37
N ASP A 136 -1.97 8.49 -12.00
CA ASP A 136 -2.55 8.21 -13.31
C ASP A 136 -4.06 7.99 -13.11
N ILE A 137 -4.87 8.95 -13.56
CA ILE A 137 -6.31 8.97 -13.33
C ILE A 137 -7.03 7.82 -14.07
N PHE A 138 -6.50 7.36 -15.20
CA PHE A 138 -7.18 6.38 -16.06
C PHE A 138 -6.79 4.93 -15.74
N LEU A 139 -5.51 4.68 -15.47
CA LEU A 139 -4.98 3.35 -15.19
C LEU A 139 -4.83 3.09 -13.69
N GLY A 140 -4.25 4.04 -12.95
CA GLY A 140 -3.83 3.85 -11.56
C GLY A 140 -4.95 4.08 -10.55
N VAL A 141 -5.64 5.22 -10.61
CA VAL A 141 -6.62 5.63 -9.60
C VAL A 141 -7.73 4.60 -9.35
N PRO A 142 -8.36 3.97 -10.37
CA PRO A 142 -9.37 2.93 -10.13
C PRO A 142 -8.80 1.71 -9.38
N PHE A 143 -7.52 1.38 -9.62
CA PHE A 143 -6.79 0.32 -8.94
C PHE A 143 -6.48 0.71 -7.49
N ASN A 144 -5.99 1.94 -7.28
CA ASN A 144 -5.64 2.45 -5.95
C ASN A 144 -6.87 2.58 -5.04
N ILE A 145 -8.01 3.05 -5.55
CA ILE A 145 -9.25 3.15 -4.77
C ILE A 145 -9.73 1.76 -4.30
N ALA A 146 -9.64 0.74 -5.15
CA ALA A 146 -10.06 -0.60 -4.78
C ALA A 146 -9.07 -1.31 -3.83
N SER A 147 -7.80 -0.90 -3.81
CA SER A 147 -6.77 -1.48 -2.95
C SER A 147 -6.80 -0.96 -1.50
N TYR A 148 -7.34 0.23 -1.24
CA TYR A 148 -7.33 0.92 0.06
C TYR A 148 -8.72 0.99 0.70
#